data_AF-A2BN16-F1
#
_entry.id   AF-A2BN16-F1
#
_cell.length_a   1.000
_cell.length_b   1.000
_cell.length_c   1.000
_cell.angle_alpha   90.00
_cell.angle_beta   90.00
_cell.angle_gamma   90.00
#
_symmetry.space_group_name_H-M   'P 1'
#
loop_
_entity.id
_entity.type
_entity.pdbx_description
1 polymer ?
#
loop_
_entity_poly.entity_id
_entity_poly.type
_entity_poly.pdbx_seq_one_letter_code
_entity_poly.pdbx_strand_id
1 'polypeptide(L)'
;MLGTGYAWDRYPGLREAGCHNFTLEGALGLRKALAEFKGGDIVVLAPEFPNHCPGYQFEIPSRVVFHARGCGVKARVKLVHGLPMEVAMDSLFGVARTWYRIHEEMGDIEYHLGKQLERVDPNTKTNILQG
;
A
#
# COMPACT_ATOMS: atom_id res chain seq x y z
N MET A 1 9.85 25.28 1.95
CA MET A 1 10.01 23.84 1.66
C MET A 1 9.81 23.63 0.17
N LEU A 2 10.70 22.90 -0.52
CA LEU A 2 10.63 22.60 -1.96
C LEU A 2 9.85 21.29 -2.26
N GLY A 3 9.02 20.83 -1.33
CA GLY A 3 8.34 19.54 -1.40
C GLY A 3 9.19 18.37 -0.87
N THR A 4 8.80 17.15 -1.23
CA THR A 4 9.44 15.88 -0.83
C THR A 4 9.97 15.17 -2.07
N GLY A 5 11.23 14.73 -2.05
CA GLY A 5 11.79 13.87 -3.10
C GLY A 5 11.28 12.44 -2.97
N TYR A 6 11.10 11.75 -4.09
CA TYR A 6 10.65 10.36 -4.09
C TYR A 6 11.80 9.39 -4.40
N ALA A 7 11.99 8.39 -3.54
CA ALA A 7 13.06 7.40 -3.66
C ALA A 7 12.54 6.08 -4.26
N TRP A 8 12.04 6.11 -5.51
CA TRP A 8 11.49 4.91 -6.16
C TRP A 8 12.51 3.76 -6.32
N ASP A 9 13.80 4.11 -6.42
CA ASP A 9 14.91 3.16 -6.55
C ASP A 9 15.40 2.61 -5.19
N ARG A 10 14.78 3.02 -4.07
CA ARG A 10 15.17 2.57 -2.73
C ARG A 10 15.04 1.05 -2.57
N TYR A 11 14.03 0.48 -3.23
CA TYR A 11 13.72 -0.95 -3.23
C TYR A 11 13.91 -1.51 -4.65
N PRO A 12 14.85 -2.42 -4.87
CA PRO A 12 15.08 -3.01 -6.18
C PRO A 12 13.80 -3.62 -6.76
N GLY A 13 13.51 -3.31 -8.03
CA GLY A 13 12.33 -3.80 -8.75
C GLY A 13 11.02 -3.05 -8.49
N LEU A 14 10.98 -2.14 -7.49
CA LEU A 14 9.75 -1.41 -7.16
C LEU A 14 9.37 -0.38 -8.23
N ARG A 15 10.35 0.28 -8.85
CA ARG A 15 10.08 1.25 -9.93
C ARG A 15 9.41 0.59 -11.14
N GLU A 16 9.84 -0.62 -11.47
CA GLU A 16 9.38 -1.38 -12.64
C GLU A 16 8.04 -2.07 -12.39
N ALA A 17 7.85 -2.61 -11.19
CA ALA A 17 6.70 -3.45 -10.84
C ALA A 17 5.57 -2.70 -10.11
N GLY A 18 5.92 -1.62 -9.41
CA GLY A 18 5.04 -0.88 -8.52
C GLY A 18 4.12 0.11 -9.24
N CYS A 19 3.14 0.61 -8.51
CA CYS A 19 2.25 1.69 -8.94
C CYS A 19 2.12 2.70 -7.80
N HIS A 20 1.99 3.98 -8.14
CA HIS A 20 1.79 5.05 -7.17
C HIS A 20 0.96 6.17 -7.79
N ASN A 21 0.41 7.08 -6.98
CA ASN A 21 -0.41 8.21 -7.44
C ASN A 21 0.13 9.58 -7.04
N PHE A 22 1.41 9.64 -6.65
CA PHE A 22 2.08 10.89 -6.21
C PHE A 22 2.54 11.81 -7.36
N THR A 23 2.47 11.34 -8.60
CA THR A 23 2.69 12.16 -9.81
C THR A 23 1.51 11.96 -10.77
N LEU A 24 1.35 12.85 -11.75
CA LEU A 24 0.32 12.69 -12.78
C LEU A 24 0.46 11.37 -13.54
N GLU A 25 1.67 11.08 -14.03
CA GLU A 25 1.99 9.85 -14.74
C GLU A 25 1.74 8.61 -13.88
N GLY A 26 2.15 8.66 -12.61
CA GLY A 26 1.87 7.60 -11.65
C GLY A 26 0.37 7.38 -11.49
N ALA A 27 -0.40 8.44 -11.26
CA ALA A 27 -1.85 8.35 -11.07
C ALA A 27 -2.57 7.75 -12.30
N LEU A 28 -2.14 8.11 -13.52
CA LEU A 28 -2.64 7.51 -14.76
C LEU A 28 -2.25 6.03 -14.86
N GLY A 29 -1.01 5.68 -14.48
CA GLY A 29 -0.53 4.31 -14.42
C GLY A 29 -1.33 3.46 -13.42
N LEU A 30 -1.56 3.96 -12.21
CA LEU A 30 -2.38 3.29 -11.19
C LEU A 30 -3.82 3.08 -11.68
N ARG A 31 -4.43 4.09 -12.30
CA ARG A 31 -5.78 3.96 -12.89
C ARG A 31 -5.82 2.84 -13.92
N LYS A 32 -4.83 2.77 -14.83
CA LYS A 32 -4.73 1.71 -15.83
C LYS A 32 -4.58 0.34 -15.17
N ALA A 33 -3.67 0.21 -14.20
CA ALA A 33 -3.43 -1.04 -13.48
C ALA A 33 -4.69 -1.54 -12.76
N LEU A 34 -5.45 -0.65 -12.10
CA LEU A 34 -6.72 -1.00 -11.46
C LEU A 34 -7.79 -1.44 -12.47
N ALA A 35 -7.88 -0.80 -13.64
CA ALA A 35 -8.81 -1.19 -14.69
C ALA A 35 -8.48 -2.56 -15.32
N GLU A 36 -7.19 -2.90 -15.38
CA GLU A 36 -6.70 -4.17 -15.92
C GLU A 36 -6.70 -5.30 -14.89
N PHE A 37 -6.79 -4.98 -13.59
CA PHE A 37 -6.78 -5.95 -12.50
C PHE A 37 -7.93 -6.96 -12.60
N LYS A 38 -7.59 -8.26 -12.62
CA LYS A 38 -8.56 -9.37 -12.75
C LYS A 38 -8.82 -10.12 -11.45
N GLY A 39 -8.28 -9.62 -10.34
CA GLY A 39 -8.37 -10.24 -9.04
C GLY A 39 -7.04 -10.82 -8.56
N GLY A 40 -6.96 -11.12 -7.27
CA GLY A 40 -5.77 -11.62 -6.59
C GLY A 40 -5.33 -10.73 -5.43
N ASP A 41 -4.03 -10.76 -5.13
CA ASP A 41 -3.43 -10.00 -4.04
C ASP A 41 -2.94 -8.63 -4.52
N ILE A 42 -3.18 -7.60 -3.72
CA ILE A 42 -2.64 -6.25 -3.89
C ILE A 42 -1.80 -5.93 -2.66
N VAL A 43 -0.55 -5.55 -2.85
CA VAL A 43 0.32 -5.13 -1.75
C VAL A 43 0.33 -3.61 -1.68
N VAL A 44 -0.01 -3.08 -0.50
CA VAL A 44 0.14 -1.65 -0.19
C VAL A 44 1.37 -1.50 0.70
N LEU A 45 2.32 -0.70 0.25
CA LEU A 45 3.57 -0.46 0.95
C LEU A 45 3.49 0.86 1.72
N ALA A 46 3.70 0.79 3.03
CA ALA A 46 3.94 1.94 3.88
C ALA A 46 5.45 2.26 3.88
N PRO A 47 5.90 3.33 3.19
CA PRO A 47 7.31 3.70 3.17
C PRO A 47 7.74 4.28 4.53
N GLU A 48 9.04 4.24 4.80
CA GLU A 48 9.63 4.85 5.99
C GLU A 48 9.40 6.36 6.02
N PHE A 49 9.51 6.95 7.21
CA PHE A 49 9.48 8.40 7.36
C PHE A 49 10.78 9.05 6.86
N PRO A 50 10.72 10.25 6.26
CA PRO A 50 9.52 11.04 5.99
C PRO A 50 8.75 10.59 4.74
N ASN A 51 7.42 10.54 4.82
CA ASN A 51 6.53 10.25 3.69
C ASN A 51 5.51 11.39 3.46
N HIS A 52 4.92 11.42 2.26
CA HIS A 52 4.09 12.55 1.82
C HIS A 52 2.77 12.68 2.62
N CYS A 53 2.12 11.57 2.95
CA CYS A 53 0.87 11.56 3.71
C CYS A 53 0.80 10.30 4.57
N PRO A 54 1.03 10.38 5.89
CA PRO A 54 1.07 9.20 6.73
C PRO A 54 -0.29 8.50 6.88
N GLY A 55 -1.41 9.19 6.59
CA GLY A 55 -2.75 8.60 6.57
C GLY A 55 -3.04 7.76 5.32
N TYR A 56 -2.43 8.09 4.19
CA TYR A 56 -2.77 7.51 2.90
C TYR A 56 -2.59 5.98 2.86
N GLN A 57 -1.55 5.47 3.52
CA GLN A 57 -1.27 4.04 3.63
C GLN A 57 -2.37 3.25 4.36
N PHE A 58 -3.13 3.90 5.24
CA PHE A 58 -4.31 3.31 5.90
C PHE A 58 -5.60 3.56 5.14
N GLU A 59 -5.68 4.59 4.32
CA GLU A 59 -6.88 4.90 3.54
C GLU A 59 -6.98 4.05 2.26
N ILE A 60 -5.89 3.91 1.52
CA ILE A 60 -5.90 3.28 0.19
C ILE A 60 -6.34 1.80 0.19
N PRO A 61 -6.06 0.96 1.21
CA PRO A 61 -6.52 -0.43 1.22
C PRO A 61 -8.05 -0.56 1.08
N SER A 62 -8.81 0.16 1.91
CA SER A 62 -10.28 0.14 1.85
C SER A 62 -10.81 0.65 0.51
N ARG A 63 -10.21 1.70 -0.06
CA ARG A 63 -10.63 2.26 -1.35
C ARG A 63 -10.43 1.29 -2.50
N VAL A 64 -9.31 0.56 -2.51
CA VAL A 64 -9.00 -0.44 -3.53
C VAL A 64 -9.94 -1.63 -3.42
N VAL A 65 -10.19 -2.14 -2.20
CA VAL A 65 -11.16 -3.21 -1.97
C VAL A 65 -12.56 -2.78 -2.41
N PHE A 66 -12.99 -1.57 -2.06
CA PHE A 66 -14.29 -1.03 -2.46
C PHE A 66 -14.41 -0.94 -3.99
N HIS A 67 -13.37 -0.44 -4.67
CA HIS A 67 -13.34 -0.38 -6.13
C HIS A 67 -13.42 -1.78 -6.76
N ALA A 68 -12.62 -2.73 -6.27
CA ALA A 68 -12.60 -4.11 -6.74
C ALA A 68 -13.99 -4.77 -6.61
N ARG A 69 -14.64 -4.62 -5.45
CA ARG A 69 -16.02 -5.09 -5.21
C ARG A 69 -17.00 -4.47 -6.21
N GLY A 70 -16.91 -3.15 -6.44
CA GLY A 70 -17.75 -2.44 -7.43
C GLY A 70 -17.55 -2.93 -8.87
N CYS A 71 -16.36 -3.42 -9.20
CA CYS A 71 -16.04 -4.03 -10.49
C CYS A 71 -16.32 -5.55 -10.54
N GLY A 72 -16.84 -6.15 -9.47
CA GLY A 72 -17.09 -7.59 -9.38
C GLY A 72 -15.82 -8.45 -9.37
N VAL A 73 -14.66 -7.87 -9.05
CA VAL A 73 -13.38 -8.60 -8.96
C VAL A 73 -12.98 -8.82 -7.50
N LYS A 74 -12.45 -10.00 -7.19
CA LYS A 74 -12.01 -10.34 -5.84
C LYS A 74 -10.59 -9.82 -5.60
N ALA A 75 -10.41 -8.96 -4.61
CA ALA A 75 -9.10 -8.44 -4.20
C ALA A 75 -8.86 -8.75 -2.73
N ARG A 76 -7.64 -9.21 -2.40
CA ARG A 76 -7.13 -9.23 -1.02
C ARG A 76 -6.01 -8.20 -0.94
N VAL A 77 -6.08 -7.29 0.02
CA VAL A 77 -5.03 -6.29 0.22
C VAL A 77 -4.13 -6.71 1.36
N LYS A 78 -2.81 -6.59 1.16
CA LYS A 78 -1.78 -6.79 2.19
C LYS A 78 -1.11 -5.45 2.45
N LEU A 79 -1.38 -4.84 3.60
CA LEU A 79 -0.71 -3.62 4.04
C LEU A 79 0.59 -4.00 4.75
N VAL A 80 1.73 -3.71 4.13
CA VAL A 80 3.06 -3.94 4.69
C VAL A 80 3.55 -2.65 5.33
N HIS A 81 3.90 -2.68 6.61
CA HIS A 81 4.38 -1.52 7.35
C HIS A 81 5.50 -1.89 8.31
N GLY A 82 6.60 -1.13 8.24
CA GLY A 82 7.79 -1.37 9.09
C GLY A 82 7.60 -1.07 10.57
N LEU A 83 6.49 -0.42 10.97
CA LEU A 83 6.20 -0.16 12.38
C LEU A 83 5.52 -1.37 13.01
N PRO A 84 5.86 -1.74 14.26
CA PRO A 84 5.12 -2.75 15.02
C PRO A 84 3.71 -2.25 15.35
N MET A 85 2.82 -3.17 15.74
CA MET A 85 1.39 -2.89 15.91
C MET A 85 1.12 -1.75 16.90
N GLU A 86 1.78 -1.74 18.04
CA GLU A 86 1.58 -0.77 19.11
C GLU A 86 1.85 0.65 18.60
N VAL A 87 2.95 0.82 17.86
CA VAL A 87 3.36 2.11 17.31
C VAL A 87 2.49 2.51 16.11
N ALA A 88 2.15 1.56 15.24
CA ALA A 88 1.32 1.82 14.07
C ALA A 88 -0.10 2.26 14.48
N MET A 89 -0.71 1.62 15.49
CA MET A 89 -2.07 1.92 15.93
C MET A 89 -2.21 3.28 16.62
N ASP A 90 -1.17 3.73 17.32
CA ASP A 90 -1.14 5.04 17.98
C ASP A 90 -0.68 6.18 17.04
N SER A 91 -0.22 5.83 15.83
CA SER A 91 0.09 6.82 14.80
C SER A 91 -1.13 7.66 14.42
N LEU A 92 -0.88 8.86 13.90
CA LEU A 92 -1.92 9.81 13.50
C LEU A 92 -2.94 10.10 14.61
N PHE A 93 -2.46 10.29 15.84
CA PHE A 93 -3.32 10.55 17.00
C PHE A 93 -4.38 9.46 17.22
N GLY A 94 -4.04 8.19 16.93
CA GLY A 94 -4.93 7.03 17.10
C GLY A 94 -5.90 6.77 15.94
N VAL A 95 -5.88 7.59 14.88
CA VAL A 95 -6.76 7.40 13.70
C VAL A 95 -6.47 6.07 12.99
N ALA A 96 -5.22 5.60 13.01
CA ALA A 96 -4.85 4.31 12.42
C ALA A 96 -5.63 3.13 13.03
N ARG A 97 -5.99 3.20 14.32
CA ARG A 97 -6.81 2.20 15.02
C ARG A 97 -8.24 2.15 14.48
N THR A 98 -8.80 3.30 14.12
CA THR A 98 -10.13 3.37 13.49
C THR A 98 -10.11 2.71 12.11
N TRP A 99 -9.09 3.00 11.30
CA TRP A 99 -8.90 2.33 10.01
C TRP A 99 -8.71 0.83 10.14
N TYR A 100 -7.90 0.39 11.11
CA TYR A 100 -7.69 -1.02 11.38
C TYR A 100 -9.01 -1.76 11.67
N ARG A 101 -9.86 -1.20 12.54
CA ARG A 101 -11.19 -1.78 12.83
C ARG A 101 -12.07 -1.86 11.58
N ILE A 102 -12.11 -0.79 10.77
CA ILE A 102 -12.85 -0.79 9.50
C ILE A 102 -12.32 -1.89 8.58
N HIS A 103 -11.00 -2.06 8.50
CA HIS A 103 -10.38 -3.09 7.67
C HIS A 103 -10.66 -4.51 8.15
N GLU A 104 -10.68 -4.74 9.47
CA GLU A 104 -11.10 -6.02 10.06
C GLU A 104 -12.57 -6.34 9.70
N GLU A 105 -13.47 -5.36 9.83
CA GLU A 105 -14.88 -5.50 9.45
C GLU A 105 -15.05 -5.78 7.94
N MET A 106 -14.17 -5.21 7.10
CA MET A 106 -14.17 -5.48 5.67
C MET A 106 -13.71 -6.91 5.33
N GLY A 107 -12.78 -7.49 6.10
CA GLY A 107 -12.33 -8.88 5.97
C GLY A 107 -11.40 -9.22 4.79
N ASP A 108 -11.13 -8.25 3.89
CA ASP A 108 -10.27 -8.44 2.71
C ASP A 108 -8.88 -7.81 2.86
N ILE A 109 -8.55 -7.27 4.04
CA ILE A 109 -7.35 -6.47 4.27
C ILE A 109 -6.53 -7.09 5.40
N GLU A 110 -5.31 -7.49 5.10
CA GLU A 110 -4.36 -8.11 6.02
C GLU A 110 -3.21 -7.14 6.33
N TYR A 111 -2.85 -7.04 7.60
CA TYR A 111 -1.78 -6.18 8.09
C TYR A 111 -0.51 -7.00 8.33
N HIS A 112 0.57 -6.66 7.63
CA HIS A 112 1.92 -7.20 7.83
C HIS A 112 2.79 -6.13 8.49
N LEU A 113 2.67 -6.02 9.82
CA LEU A 113 3.34 -5.02 10.65
C LEU A 113 4.73 -5.50 11.10
N GLY A 114 5.62 -4.55 11.41
CA GLY A 114 7.03 -4.83 11.70
C GLY A 114 7.82 -5.39 10.51
N LYS A 115 7.25 -5.34 9.30
CA LYS A 115 7.85 -5.85 8.07
C LYS A 115 8.15 -4.74 7.10
N GLN A 116 9.25 -4.89 6.40
CA GLN A 116 9.68 -3.93 5.39
C GLN A 116 9.88 -4.63 4.05
N LEU A 117 9.65 -3.92 2.95
CA LEU A 117 10.01 -4.45 1.64
C LEU A 117 11.54 -4.55 1.53
N GLU A 118 12.05 -5.67 1.07
CA GLU A 118 13.46 -5.80 0.69
C GLU A 118 13.62 -5.52 -0.81
N ARG A 119 12.85 -6.24 -1.64
CA ARG A 119 12.83 -6.10 -3.10
C ARG A 119 11.55 -6.64 -3.70
N VAL A 120 11.30 -6.28 -4.97
CA VAL A 120 10.25 -6.85 -5.80
C VAL A 120 10.89 -7.57 -6.97
N ASP A 121 10.42 -8.78 -7.29
CA ASP A 121 10.73 -9.40 -8.58
C ASP A 121 9.81 -8.82 -9.65
N PRO A 122 10.32 -8.07 -10.64
CA PRO A 122 9.48 -7.39 -11.62
C PRO A 122 8.81 -8.34 -12.61
N ASN A 123 9.35 -9.54 -12.80
CA ASN A 123 8.79 -10.51 -13.74
C ASN A 123 7.55 -11.20 -13.16
N THR A 124 7.59 -11.48 -11.85
CA THR A 124 6.52 -12.20 -11.15
C THR A 124 5.64 -11.30 -10.28
N LYS A 125 6.06 -10.04 -10.06
CA LYS A 125 5.48 -9.09 -9.09
C LYS A 125 5.45 -9.63 -7.66
N THR A 126 6.40 -10.51 -7.34
CA THR A 126 6.54 -11.10 -6.00
C THR A 126 7.27 -10.12 -5.09
N ASN A 127 6.67 -9.82 -3.93
CA ASN A 127 7.28 -8.97 -2.90
C ASN A 127 8.07 -9.83 -1.92
N ILE A 128 9.33 -9.48 -1.69
CA ILE A 128 10.19 -10.13 -0.70
C ILE A 128 10.34 -9.17 0.46
N LEU A 129 9.94 -9.63 1.65
CA LEU A 129 9.88 -8.80 2.85
C LEU A 129 11.01 -9.18 3.82
N GLN A 130 11.58 -8.17 4.47
CA GLN A 130 12.50 -8.28 5.59
C GLN A 130 11.72 -8.09 6.90
N GLY A 131 12.05 -8.88 7.93
CA GLY A 131 11.38 -8.85 9.24
C GLY A 131 10.75 -10.18 9.61
#